data_AF-A0A7C4RMF1-F1
#
_entry.id   AF-A0A7C4RMF1-F1
#
_cell.length_a   1.000
_cell.length_b   1.000
_cell.length_c   1.000
_cell.angle_alpha   90.00
_cell.angle_beta   90.00
_cell.angle_gamma   90.00
#
_symmetry.space_group_name_H-M   'P 1'
#
loop_
_entity.id
_entity.type
_entity.pdbx_description
1 polymer ?
#
loop_
_entity_poly.entity_id
_entity_poly.type
_entity_poly.pdbx_seq_one_letter_code
_entity_poly.pdbx_strand_id
1 'polypeptide(L)' 'MTKDTPIFDRIRDAARVLEGHAHRTPVFTSRTLNGTIGAEVFFKCENLQRMGAFKFRGAFYAVSRLNNQ' A
#
# COMPACT_ATOMS: atom_id res chain seq x y z
N MET A 1 -5.30 -17.58 7.63
CA MET A 1 -6.17 -17.07 6.55
C MET A 1 -6.04 -18.03 5.38
N THR A 2 -7.12 -18.74 5.03
CA THR A 2 -7.08 -19.81 4.03
C THR A 2 -7.21 -19.25 2.62
N LYS A 3 -6.84 -20.03 1.61
CA LYS A 3 -6.89 -19.65 0.18
C LYS A 3 -8.31 -19.31 -0.29
N ASP A 4 -9.32 -19.86 0.40
CA ASP A 4 -10.74 -19.68 0.11
C ASP A 4 -11.35 -18.39 0.71
N THR A 5 -10.58 -17.65 1.51
CA THR A 5 -11.04 -16.37 2.05
C THR A 5 -11.16 -15.34 0.92
N PRO A 6 -12.28 -14.60 0.79
CA PRO A 6 -12.45 -13.58 -0.24
C PRO A 6 -11.29 -12.57 -0.26
N ILE A 7 -10.88 -12.17 -1.46
CA ILE A 7 -9.72 -11.29 -1.64
C ILE A 7 -9.85 -9.97 -0.87
N PHE A 8 -11.06 -9.40 -0.83
CA PHE A 8 -11.33 -8.16 -0.11
C PHE A 8 -11.09 -8.31 1.39
N ASP A 9 -11.53 -9.43 1.98
CA ASP A 9 -11.33 -9.70 3.41
C ASP A 9 -9.85 -9.89 3.74
N ARG A 10 -9.11 -10.55 2.83
CA ARG A 10 -7.66 -10.69 2.94
C ARG A 10 -6.95 -9.34 2.91
N ILE A 11 -7.40 -8.40 2.08
CA ILE A 11 -6.86 -7.04 2.03
C ILE A 11 -7.20 -6.27 3.31
N ARG A 12 -8.43 -6.39 3.84
CA ARG A 12 -8.84 -5.75 5.11
C ARG A 12 -8.05 -6.27 6.31
N ASP A 13 -7.71 -7.56 6.33
CA ASP A 13 -6.82 -8.15 7.33
C ASP A 13 -5.40 -7.58 7.21
N ALA A 14 -4.82 -7.57 6.00
CA ALA A 14 -3.50 -6.97 5.78
C ALA A 14 -3.46 -5.49 6.17
N ALA A 15 -4.53 -4.73 5.89
CA ALA A 15 -4.63 -3.32 6.29
C ALA A 15 -4.57 -3.13 7.81
N ARG A 16 -5.24 -4.00 8.59
CA ARG A 16 -5.19 -4.00 10.06
C ARG A 16 -3.78 -4.33 10.57
N VAL A 17 -3.15 -5.36 10.01
CA VAL A 17 -1.77 -5.75 10.38
C VAL A 17 -0.75 -4.65 10.07
N LEU A 18 -0.98 -3.84 9.04
CA LEU A 18 -0.07 -2.78 8.61
C LEU A 18 -0.25 -1.45 9.36
N GLU A 19 -1.29 -1.34 10.19
CA GLU A 19 -1.56 -0.12 10.96
C GLU A 19 -0.40 0.19 11.92
N GLY A 20 0.06 1.45 11.91
CA GLY A 20 1.25 1.87 12.67
C GLY A 20 2.60 1.43 12.07
N HIS A 21 2.63 0.47 11.15
CA HIS A 21 3.88 -0.04 10.54
C HIS A 21 4.16 0.50 9.15
N ALA A 22 3.13 0.72 8.33
CA ALA A 22 3.25 1.31 7.00
C ALA A 22 2.77 2.77 6.99
N HIS A 23 3.46 3.63 6.26
CA HIS A 23 3.00 5.01 6.08
C HIS A 23 1.69 5.04 5.30
N ARG A 24 0.74 5.88 5.74
CA ARG A 24 -0.30 6.41 4.86
C ARG A 24 0.33 7.44 3.95
N THR A 25 0.91 6.95 2.85
CA THR A 25 1.57 7.76 1.84
C THR A 25 0.62 8.83 1.29
N PRO A 26 1.10 10.04 1.01
CA PRO A 26 0.25 11.12 0.52
C PRO A 26 -0.26 10.81 -0.89
N VAL A 27 -1.28 11.56 -1.29
CA VAL A 27 -1.71 11.69 -2.68
C VAL A 27 -1.33 13.09 -3.14
N PHE A 28 -0.45 13.17 -4.13
CA PHE A 28 -0.08 14.45 -4.74
C PHE A 28 -0.75 14.63 -6.09
N THR A 29 -0.74 15.86 -6.58
CA THR A 29 -1.15 16.21 -7.94
C THR A 29 -0.13 17.18 -8.54
N SER A 30 -0.14 17.35 -9.86
CA SER A 30 0.79 18.25 -10.57
C SER A 30 0.02 19.10 -11.56
N ARG A 31 0.04 20.43 -11.36
CA ARG A 31 -0.62 21.37 -12.28
C ARG A 31 -0.08 21.26 -13.70
N THR A 32 1.23 21.11 -13.85
CA THR A 32 1.86 20.95 -15.17
C THR A 32 1.36 19.69 -15.86
N LEU A 33 1.38 18.54 -15.17
CA LEU A 33 0.93 17.29 -15.78
C LEU A 33 -0.57 17.31 -16.08
N ASN A 34 -1.38 17.85 -15.18
CA ASN A 34 -2.81 17.99 -15.39
C ASN A 34 -3.09 18.84 -16.64
N GLY A 35 -2.33 19.93 -16.83
CA GLY A 35 -2.41 20.76 -18.03
C GLY A 35 -1.99 20.03 -19.31
N THR A 36 -0.92 19.23 -19.27
CA THR A 36 -0.45 18.44 -20.42
C THR A 36 -1.44 17.35 -20.82
N ILE A 37 -2.06 16.67 -19.85
CA ILE A 37 -2.98 15.55 -20.11
C ILE A 37 -4.42 16.03 -20.32
N GLY A 38 -4.78 17.21 -19.82
CA GLY A 38 -6.16 17.70 -19.82
C GLY A 38 -7.07 16.99 -18.80
N ALA A 39 -6.50 16.43 -17.74
CA ALA A 39 -7.22 15.69 -16.71
C ALA A 39 -6.62 15.90 -15.31
N GLU A 40 -7.38 15.59 -14.25
CA GLU A 40 -6.86 15.57 -12.89
C GLU A 40 -6.09 14.27 -12.62
N VAL A 41 -4.77 14.38 -12.44
CA VAL A 41 -3.90 13.24 -12.12
C VAL A 41 -3.56 13.23 -10.64
N PHE A 42 -3.75 12.06 -10.04
CA PHE A 42 -3.46 11.81 -8.63
C PHE A 42 -2.36 10.76 -8.49
N PHE A 43 -1.26 11.14 -7.85
CA PHE A 43 -0.13 10.26 -7.59
C PHE A 43 -0.26 9.65 -6.21
N LYS A 44 -0.48 8.34 -6.13
CA LYS A 44 -0.31 7.61 -4.89
C LYS A 44 1.19 7.39 -4.65
N CYS A 45 1.80 8.22 -3.80
CA CYS A 45 3.25 8.32 -3.65
C CYS A 45 3.86 7.17 -2.82
N GLU A 46 3.79 5.93 -3.31
CA GLU A 46 4.42 4.77 -2.63
C GLU A 46 5.96 4.79 -2.67
N ASN A 47 6.57 5.68 -3.46
CA ASN A 47 7.99 6.01 -3.36
C ASN A 47 8.36 6.65 -2.00
N LEU A 48 7.38 7.18 -1.25
CA LEU A 48 7.53 7.73 0.10
C LEU A 48 7.16 6.73 1.20
N GLN A 49 6.90 5.48 0.84
CA GLN A 49 6.74 4.41 1.82
C GLN A 49 8.09 4.09 2.48
N ARG A 50 8.07 3.40 3.63
CA ARG A 50 9.29 2.82 4.23
C ARG A 50 10.06 2.02 3.17
N MET A 51 11.38 2.15 3.20
CA MET A 51 12.29 1.54 2.21
C MET A 51 12.07 2.00 0.75
N GLY A 52 11.34 3.11 0.53
CA GLY A 52 11.22 3.77 -0.77
C GLY A 52 10.28 3.12 -1.78
N ALA A 53 9.48 2.13 -1.39
CA ALA A 53 8.56 1.45 -2.31
C ALA A 53 7.37 0.77 -1.61
N PHE A 54 6.31 0.52 -2.38
CA PHE A 54 5.10 -0.19 -1.92
C PHE A 54 5.38 -1.60 -1.35
N LYS A 55 6.51 -2.22 -1.75
CA LYS A 55 6.87 -3.60 -1.40
C LYS A 55 6.99 -3.82 0.10
N PHE A 56 7.31 -2.77 0.87
CA PHE A 56 7.31 -2.84 2.33
C PHE A 56 6.00 -3.43 2.88
N ARG A 57 4.84 -3.04 2.31
CA ARG A 57 3.52 -3.51 2.78
C ARG A 57 3.39 -5.03 2.69
N GLY A 58 3.71 -5.60 1.53
CA GLY A 58 3.61 -7.05 1.30
C GLY A 58 4.65 -7.83 2.09
N ALA A 59 5.89 -7.35 2.12
CA ALA A 59 6.98 -7.98 2.86
C ALA A 59 6.69 -8.01 4.37
N PHE A 60 6.28 -6.88 4.95
CA PHE A 60 5.95 -6.81 6.37
C PHE A 60 4.79 -7.74 6.72
N TYR A 61 3.70 -7.70 5.93
CA TYR A 61 2.56 -8.58 6.13
C TYR A 61 2.97 -10.07 6.08
N ALA A 62 3.77 -10.48 5.10
CA ALA A 62 4.23 -11.86 4.98
C ALA A 62 5.10 -12.29 6.17
N VAL A 63 6.07 -11.47 6.57
CA VAL A 63 6.96 -11.77 7.71
C VAL A 63 6.18 -11.82 9.03
N SER A 64 5.20 -10.93 9.24
CA SER A 64 4.37 -10.92 10.46
C SER A 64 3.50 -12.17 10.66
N ARG A 65 3.37 -13.00 9.62
CA ARG A 65 2.57 -14.24 9.62
C ARG A 65 3.44 -15.50 9.65
N LEU A 66 4.76 -15.36 9.74
CA LEU A 66 5.64 -16.48 9.99
C LEU A 66 5.44 -16.92 11.45
N ASN A 67 5.05 -18.17 11.64
CA ASN A 67 5.06 -18.80 12.95
C ASN A 67 6.40 -19.56 13.08
N ASN A 68 7.02 -19.51 14.26
CA ASN A 68 8.07 -20.46 14.60
C ASN A 68 7.38 -21.82 14.78
N GLN A 69 7.48 -22.69 13.78
CA GLN A 69 7.31 -24.12 14.02
C GLN A 69 8.54 -24.66 14.73
#